data_AF-A0A7M7MTE4-F1
#
_entry.id   AF-A0A7M7MTE4-F1
#
_cell.length_a   1.000
_cell.length_b   1.000
_cell.length_c   1.000
_cell.angle_alpha   90.00
_cell.angle_beta   90.00
_cell.angle_gamma   90.00
#
_symmetry.space_group_name_H-M   'P 1'
#
loop_
_entity.id
_entity.type
_entity.pdbx_description
1 polymer ?
#
loop_
_entity_poly.entity_id
_entity_poly.type
_entity_poly.pdbx_seq_one_letter_code
_entity_poly.pdbx_strand_id
1 'polypeptide(L)'
;MPKISEYNEKETMKLDECFKETLARVRPFVLGLTSIETAELCKIWLNKLNSVTSQRRLRNEYLTELFRQLKMGHIGGIFSRPPPNGFLLPLPKSYHMVPILDFMKFIVFKE
;
A
#
# COMPACT_ATOMS: atom_id res chain seq x y z
N MET A 1 -13.66 -24.95 -21.08
CA MET A 1 -13.88 -23.58 -20.56
C MET A 1 -12.61 -23.13 -19.82
N PRO A 2 -11.72 -22.29 -20.41
CA PRO A 2 -10.48 -21.84 -19.77
C PRO A 2 -10.45 -20.36 -19.33
N LYS A 3 -11.54 -19.60 -19.49
CA LYS A 3 -11.50 -18.13 -19.40
C LYS A 3 -11.38 -17.52 -17.98
N ILE A 4 -11.62 -18.28 -16.91
CA ILE A 4 -11.71 -17.71 -15.54
C ILE A 4 -10.35 -17.67 -14.83
N SER A 5 -9.46 -18.65 -15.06
CA SER A 5 -8.15 -18.67 -14.37
C SER A 5 -7.20 -17.61 -14.92
N GLU A 6 -7.12 -17.45 -16.25
CA GLU A 6 -6.29 -16.42 -16.89
C GLU A 6 -6.70 -15.00 -16.50
N TYR A 7 -8.00 -14.75 -16.28
CA TYR A 7 -8.49 -13.44 -15.85
C TYR A 7 -8.01 -13.12 -14.42
N ASN A 8 -8.11 -14.09 -13.51
CA ASN A 8 -7.63 -13.95 -12.14
C ASN A 8 -6.10 -13.77 -12.09
N GLU A 9 -5.34 -14.49 -12.93
CA GLU A 9 -3.90 -14.32 -13.03
C GLU A 9 -3.52 -12.91 -13.52
N LYS A 10 -4.19 -12.41 -14.57
CA LYS A 10 -3.97 -11.03 -15.04
C LYS A 10 -4.30 -9.98 -13.98
N GLU A 11 -5.37 -10.16 -13.20
CA GLU A 11 -5.70 -9.23 -12.10
C GLU A 11 -4.64 -9.28 -10.99
N THR A 12 -4.14 -10.46 -10.62
CA THR A 12 -3.10 -10.58 -9.59
C THR A 12 -1.79 -9.96 -10.02
N MET A 13 -1.39 -10.11 -11.29
CA MET A 13 -0.21 -9.44 -11.86
C MET A 13 -0.34 -7.92 -11.80
N LYS A 14 -1.49 -7.36 -12.20
CA LYS A 14 -1.75 -5.91 -12.12
C LYS A 14 -1.64 -5.38 -10.70
N LEU A 15 -2.11 -6.14 -9.71
CA LEU A 15 -1.99 -5.74 -8.30
C LEU A 15 -0.53 -5.77 -7.82
N ASP A 16 0.28 -6.71 -8.30
CA ASP A 16 1.71 -6.76 -7.97
C ASP A 16 2.51 -5.63 -8.66
N GLU A 17 2.16 -5.28 -9.90
CA GLU A 17 2.72 -4.11 -10.58
C GLU A 17 2.39 -2.81 -9.87
N CYS A 18 1.10 -2.57 -9.57
CA CYS A 18 0.67 -1.40 -8.81
C CYS A 18 1.37 -1.29 -7.44
N PHE A 19 1.60 -2.42 -6.77
CA PHE A 19 2.36 -2.43 -5.52
C PHE A 19 3.80 -1.95 -5.73
N LYS A 20 4.50 -2.47 -6.73
CA LYS A 20 5.88 -2.07 -7.05
C LYS A 20 5.98 -0.59 -7.40
N GLU A 21 5.07 -0.10 -8.24
CA GLU A 21 5.01 1.32 -8.63
C GLU A 21 4.76 2.23 -7.44
N THR A 22 3.78 1.88 -6.61
CA THR A 22 3.46 2.67 -5.41
C THR A 22 4.63 2.63 -4.42
N LEU A 23 5.29 1.48 -4.25
CA LEU A 23 6.44 1.34 -3.37
C LEU A 23 7.62 2.21 -3.83
N ALA A 24 7.88 2.26 -5.14
CA ALA A 24 8.90 3.13 -5.71
C ALA A 24 8.62 4.61 -5.40
N ARG A 25 7.34 5.02 -5.41
CA ARG A 25 6.91 6.38 -5.05
C ARG A 25 6.97 6.66 -3.56
N VAL A 26 6.78 5.66 -2.70
CA VAL A 26 6.84 5.80 -1.24
C VAL A 26 8.27 5.96 -0.72
N ARG A 27 9.24 5.25 -1.31
CA ARG A 27 10.63 5.20 -0.84
C ARG A 27 11.27 6.58 -0.58
N PRO A 28 11.18 7.57 -1.48
CA PRO A 28 11.76 8.89 -1.24
C PRO A 28 11.17 9.59 -0.01
N PHE A 29 9.88 9.42 0.27
CA PHE A 29 9.24 10.03 1.42
C PHE A 29 9.72 9.42 2.73
N VAL A 30 9.89 8.10 2.78
CA VAL A 30 10.42 7.42 3.97
C VAL A 30 11.86 7.82 4.24
N LEU A 31 12.69 7.93 3.19
CA LEU A 31 14.08 8.39 3.32
C LEU A 31 14.19 9.86 3.73
N GLY A 32 13.19 10.68 3.42
CA GLY A 32 13.13 12.09 3.80
C GLY A 32 12.56 12.35 5.20
N LEU A 33 12.18 11.32 5.96
CA LEU A 33 11.67 11.49 7.32
C LEU A 33 12.78 11.92 8.29
N THR A 34 12.51 12.95 9.09
CA THR A 34 13.44 13.42 10.14
C THR A 34 13.31 12.64 11.44
N SER A 35 12.15 12.06 11.71
CA SER A 35 11.88 11.24 12.89
C SER A 35 12.36 9.80 12.66
N ILE A 36 13.35 9.38 13.45
CA ILE A 36 13.89 8.00 13.43
C ILE A 36 12.79 6.99 13.76
N GLU A 37 11.97 7.27 14.78
CA GLU A 37 10.89 6.38 15.19
C GLU A 37 9.85 6.19 14.07
N THR A 38 9.46 7.28 13.42
CA THR A 38 8.51 7.24 12.31
C THR A 38 9.09 6.51 11.10
N ALA A 39 10.38 6.71 10.80
CA ALA A 39 11.06 6.00 9.73
C ALA A 39 11.13 4.48 9.99
N GLU A 40 11.44 4.07 11.22
CA GLU A 40 11.48 2.66 11.59
C GLU A 40 10.09 2.02 11.54
N LEU A 41 9.05 2.72 12.03
CA LEU A 41 7.66 2.25 11.89
C LEU A 41 7.26 2.07 10.43
N CYS A 42 7.60 3.03 9.56
CA CYS A 42 7.34 2.92 8.12
C CYS A 42 8.05 1.70 7.54
N LYS A 43 9.31 1.46 7.90
CA LYS A 43 10.10 0.31 7.44
C LYS A 43 9.48 -1.02 7.88
N ILE A 44 9.04 -1.13 9.13
CA ILE A 44 8.35 -2.33 9.64
C ILE A 44 7.07 -2.59 8.84
N TRP A 45 6.26 -1.56 8.60
CA TRP A 45 5.05 -1.67 7.78
C TRP A 45 5.37 -2.06 6.34
N LEU A 46 6.37 -1.46 5.70
CA LEU A 46 6.75 -1.81 4.33
C LEU A 46 7.23 -3.25 4.22
N ASN A 47 8.00 -3.74 5.18
CA ASN A 47 8.42 -5.14 5.24
C ASN A 47 7.22 -6.09 5.38
N LYS A 48 6.26 -5.74 6.24
CA LYS A 48 5.00 -6.48 6.36
C LYS A 48 4.24 -6.51 5.04
N LEU A 49 4.04 -5.37 4.40
CA LEU A 49 3.29 -5.30 3.15
C LEU A 49 3.98 -6.09 2.04
N ASN A 50 5.32 -6.06 1.98
CA ASN A 50 6.08 -6.83 1.00
C ASN A 50 5.94 -8.35 1.16
N SER A 51 5.70 -8.86 2.39
CA SER A 51 5.50 -10.30 2.63
C SER A 51 4.08 -10.79 2.38
N VAL A 52 3.09 -9.90 2.31
CA VAL A 52 1.67 -10.26 2.16
C VAL A 52 1.30 -10.42 0.68
N THR A 53 1.56 -11.61 0.12
CA THR A 53 1.20 -11.95 -1.27
C THR A 53 -0.20 -12.55 -1.41
N SER A 54 -0.78 -13.08 -0.33
CA SER A 54 -2.13 -13.67 -0.33
C SER A 54 -3.26 -12.63 -0.29
N GLN A 55 -2.99 -11.41 0.21
CA GLN A 55 -3.98 -10.34 0.34
C GLN A 55 -3.60 -9.10 -0.50
N ARG A 56 -3.28 -9.29 -1.79
CA ARG A 56 -2.74 -8.24 -2.67
C ARG A 56 -3.57 -6.95 -2.72
N ARG A 57 -4.91 -7.06 -2.80
CA ARG A 57 -5.80 -5.89 -2.81
C ARG A 57 -5.62 -5.06 -1.54
N LEU A 58 -5.76 -5.71 -0.38
CA LEU A 58 -5.63 -5.06 0.93
C LEU A 58 -4.21 -4.54 1.17
N ARG A 59 -3.17 -5.29 0.76
CA ARG A 59 -1.77 -4.81 0.77
C ARG A 59 -1.63 -3.48 0.04
N ASN A 60 -2.23 -3.36 -1.15
CA ASN A 60 -2.16 -2.14 -1.96
C ASN A 60 -2.96 -0.99 -1.34
N GLU A 61 -4.10 -1.28 -0.70
CA GLU A 61 -4.87 -0.27 0.05
C GLU A 61 -4.03 0.32 1.19
N TYR A 62 -3.40 -0.54 1.99
CA TYR A 62 -2.50 -0.11 3.06
C TYR A 62 -1.33 0.72 2.53
N LEU A 63 -0.68 0.28 1.46
CA LEU A 63 0.44 1.02 0.87
C LEU A 63 0.02 2.40 0.35
N THR A 64 -1.17 2.47 -0.24
CA THR A 64 -1.76 3.73 -0.74
C THR A 64 -2.05 4.69 0.41
N GLU A 65 -2.63 4.19 1.51
CA GLU A 65 -2.93 5.01 2.66
C GLU A 65 -1.66 5.48 3.39
N LEU A 66 -0.64 4.62 3.49
CA LEU A 66 0.67 5.01 4.00
C LEU A 66 1.28 6.12 3.15
N PHE A 67 1.24 5.98 1.83
CA PHE A 67 1.73 6.99 0.90
C PHE A 67 0.99 8.34 1.08
N ARG A 68 -0.34 8.31 1.22
CA ARG A 68 -1.14 9.51 1.44
C ARG A 68 -0.70 10.25 2.71
N GLN A 69 -0.55 9.53 3.82
CA GLN A 69 -0.11 10.09 5.10
C GLN A 69 1.32 10.66 5.02
N LEU A 70 2.23 9.95 4.35
CA LEU A 70 3.59 10.44 4.10
C LEU A 70 3.60 11.75 3.31
N LYS A 71 2.75 11.88 2.26
CA LYS A 71 2.61 13.13 1.50
C LYS A 71 2.06 14.29 2.33
N MET A 72 1.25 13.98 3.36
CA MET A 72 0.72 14.98 4.29
C MET A 72 1.72 15.34 5.41
N GLY A 73 2.86 14.65 5.49
CA GLY A 73 3.85 14.86 6.54
C GLY A 73 3.41 14.39 7.93
N HIS A 74 2.33 13.61 8.02
CA HIS A 74 1.81 13.12 9.30
C HIS A 74 1.44 11.64 9.21
N ILE A 75 2.12 10.82 10.01
CA ILE A 75 1.88 9.38 10.15
C ILE A 75 1.15 9.14 11.46
N GLY A 76 -0.02 8.51 11.39
CA GLY A 76 -0.88 8.31 12.55
C GLY A 76 -1.81 7.11 12.41
N GLY A 77 -2.75 7.01 13.34
CA GLY A 77 -3.76 5.96 13.31
C GLY A 77 -3.14 4.56 13.32
N ILE A 78 -3.50 3.73 12.34
CA ILE A 78 -2.99 2.35 12.21
C ILE A 78 -1.45 2.28 12.07
N PHE A 79 -0.81 3.31 11.52
CA PHE A 79 0.63 3.35 11.30
C PHE A 79 1.40 3.91 12.49
N SER A 80 0.70 4.38 13.54
CA SER A 80 1.33 4.80 14.80
C SER A 80 1.81 3.62 15.65
N ARG A 81 1.54 2.38 15.20
CA ARG A 81 1.92 1.14 15.88
C ARG A 81 2.45 0.12 14.88
N PRO A 82 3.21 -0.89 15.33
CA PRO A 82 3.60 -2.00 14.47
C PRO A 82 2.38 -2.74 13.88
N PRO A 83 2.49 -3.32 12.68
CA PRO A 83 1.43 -4.11 12.08
C PRO A 83 1.10 -5.35 12.91
N PRO A 84 -0.15 -5.85 12.82
CA PRO A 84 -0.55 -7.07 13.51
C PRO A 84 0.23 -8.29 12.99
N ASN A 85 0.42 -9.26 13.89
CA ASN A 85 0.88 -10.59 13.52
C ASN A 85 -0.20 -11.31 12.68
N GLY A 86 0.22 -12.10 11.69
CA GLY A 86 -0.71 -12.85 10.83
C GLY A 86 -1.27 -12.03 9.66
N PHE A 87 -2.57 -12.13 9.39
CA PHE A 87 -3.21 -11.48 8.24
C PHE A 87 -3.43 -9.98 8.45
N LEU A 88 -3.44 -9.22 7.34
CA LEU A 88 -3.92 -7.84 7.35
C LEU A 88 -5.43 -7.83 7.61
N LEU A 89 -5.88 -6.89 8.44
CA LEU A 89 -7.29 -6.62 8.68
C LEU A 89 -7.77 -5.54 7.72
N PRO A 90 -9.04 -5.55 7.29
CA PRO A 90 -9.59 -4.47 6.48
C PRO A 90 -9.36 -3.11 7.13
N LEU A 91 -9.03 -2.11 6.31
CA LEU A 91 -8.92 -0.74 6.80
C LEU A 91 -10.28 -0.26 7.33
N PRO A 92 -10.33 0.52 8.42
CA PRO A 92 -11.58 1.13 8.86
C PRO A 92 -12.17 2.06 7.80
N LYS A 93 -13.50 2.22 7.78
CA LYS A 93 -14.24 3.06 6.81
C LYS A 93 -13.68 4.48 6.65
N SER A 94 -13.10 5.06 7.70
CA SER A 94 -12.45 6.38 7.69
C SER A 94 -11.25 6.49 6.75
N TYR A 95 -10.67 5.38 6.31
CA TYR A 95 -9.52 5.31 5.40
C TYR A 95 -9.91 5.00 3.96
N HIS A 96 -11.19 4.72 3.68
CA HIS A 96 -11.68 4.50 2.31
C HIS A 96 -11.96 5.84 1.64
N MET A 97 -10.92 6.59 1.33
CA MET A 97 -11.08 7.92 0.70
C MET A 97 -10.93 7.91 -0.82
N VAL A 98 -10.57 6.80 -1.48
CA VAL A 98 -10.63 6.67 -2.95
C VAL A 98 -10.79 5.19 -3.34
N PRO A 99 -11.65 4.83 -4.31
CA PRO A 99 -11.59 3.51 -4.94
C PRO A 99 -10.19 3.27 -5.54
N ILE A 100 -9.59 2.11 -5.28
CA ILE A 100 -8.26 1.71 -5.83
C ILE A 100 -8.21 1.91 -7.35
N LEU A 101 -9.35 1.75 -8.04
CA LEU A 101 -9.49 1.95 -9.48
C LEU A 101 -9.16 3.38 -9.93
N ASP A 102 -9.56 4.39 -9.16
CA ASP A 102 -9.25 5.79 -9.47
C ASP A 102 -7.82 6.14 -9.08
N PHE A 103 -7.27 5.52 -8.04
CA PHE A 103 -5.85 5.69 -7.71
C PHE A 103 -4.93 5.11 -8.79
N MET A 104 -5.27 3.97 -9.39
CA MET A 104 -4.54 3.45 -10.56
C MET A 104 -4.59 4.42 -11.74
N LYS A 105 -5.71 5.13 -11.97
CA LYS A 105 -5.73 6.24 -12.95
C LYS A 105 -4.81 7.39 -12.54
N PHE A 106 -4.80 7.80 -11.27
CA PHE A 106 -3.89 8.83 -10.77
C PHE A 106 -2.40 8.43 -10.82
N ILE A 107 -2.10 7.13 -10.73
CA ILE A 107 -0.73 6.62 -10.91
C ILE A 107 -0.33 6.70 -12.39
N VAL A 108 -1.23 6.31 -13.31
CA VAL A 108 -0.97 6.21 -14.76
C VAL A 108 -0.98 7.58 -15.48
N PHE A 109 -1.72 8.58 -15.00
CA PHE A 109 -1.91 9.88 -15.69
C PHE A 109 -1.04 11.03 -15.17
N LYS A 110 0.18 10.78 -14.67
CA LYS A 110 1.08 11.89 -14.31
C LYS A 110 2.52 11.67 -14.78
N GLU A 111 2.72 11.93 -16.07
CA GLU A 111 3.90 12.62 -16.60
C GLU A 111 3.46 13.99 -17.14
#